data_AF-A0A955JET1-F1
#
_entry.id   AF-A0A955JET1-F1
#
_cell.length_a   1.000
_cell.length_b   1.000
_cell.length_c   1.000
_cell.angle_alpha   90.00
_cell.angle_beta   90.00
_cell.angle_gamma   90.00
#
_symmetry.space_group_name_H-M   'P 1'
#
loop_
_entity.id
_entity.type
_entity.pdbx_description
1 polymer ?
#
loop_
_entity_poly.entity_id
_entity_poly.type
_entity_poly.pdbx_seq_one_letter_code
_entity_poly.pdbx_strand_id
1 'polypeptide(L)'
;MGKKYPSTLERALGGDDAARAKVIESTLGPVFDLSVHLCGRAEEAGALARSALVTLDAALRTGSLPGPSALAFAVAAVLGRAGEHAQGPEFFGDLPASGSRALLVKLACDPTVDELQSLFGVEGEDLVVNALRTLGGEPDEWSDRLDEHAAQFPLPEGITDGLITDSDDETEP
;
A
#
# COMPACT_ATOMS: atom_id res chain seq x y z
N MET A 1 -22.34 -7.09 28.04
CA MET A 1 -21.70 -7.39 26.75
C MET A 1 -21.78 -6.14 25.88
N GLY A 2 -20.67 -5.45 25.65
CA GLY A 2 -20.65 -4.28 24.76
C GLY A 2 -20.88 -4.74 23.33
N LYS A 3 -21.78 -4.07 22.60
CA LYS A 3 -21.95 -4.32 21.16
C LYS A 3 -20.65 -3.91 20.47
N LYS A 4 -19.93 -4.86 19.88
CA LYS A 4 -18.79 -4.56 19.00
C LYS A 4 -19.37 -3.94 17.73
N TYR A 5 -19.07 -2.67 17.48
CA TYR A 5 -19.43 -2.04 16.22
C TYR A 5 -18.51 -2.59 15.11
N PRO A 6 -19.05 -2.86 13.91
CA PRO A 6 -18.22 -3.33 12.80
C PRO A 6 -17.21 -2.25 12.40
N SER A 7 -15.99 -2.69 12.14
CA SER A 7 -14.90 -1.87 11.61
C SER A 7 -15.25 -1.32 10.22
N THR A 8 -14.52 -0.29 9.77
CA THR A 8 -14.69 0.28 8.42
C THR A 8 -14.52 -0.79 7.34
N LEU A 9 -13.54 -1.69 7.49
CA LEU A 9 -13.33 -2.79 6.54
C LEU A 9 -14.49 -3.79 6.54
N GLU A 10 -14.99 -4.20 7.71
CA GLU A 10 -16.15 -5.10 7.81
C GLU A 10 -17.40 -4.47 7.16
N ARG A 11 -17.60 -3.17 7.33
CA ARG A 11 -18.69 -2.43 6.67
C ARG A 11 -18.51 -2.38 5.15
N ALA A 12 -17.30 -2.08 4.67
CA ALA A 12 -16.98 -2.05 3.25
C ALA A 12 -17.25 -3.40 2.57
N LEU A 13 -16.79 -4.50 3.20
CA LEU A 13 -17.07 -5.86 2.74
C LEU A 13 -18.56 -6.24 2.81
N GLY A 14 -19.31 -5.60 3.71
CA GLY A 14 -20.75 -5.69 3.81
C GLY A 14 -21.53 -4.86 2.78
N GLY A 15 -20.86 -4.17 1.85
CA GLY A 15 -21.49 -3.37 0.79
C GLY A 15 -21.76 -1.90 1.15
N ASP A 16 -21.17 -1.38 2.23
CA ASP A 16 -21.26 0.04 2.59
C ASP A 16 -20.30 0.87 1.71
N ASP A 17 -20.86 1.61 0.75
CA ASP A 17 -20.11 2.42 -0.22
C ASP A 17 -19.24 3.49 0.45
N ALA A 18 -19.73 4.14 1.51
CA ALA A 18 -18.97 5.16 2.23
C ALA A 18 -17.80 4.55 3.01
N ALA A 19 -18.00 3.36 3.58
CA ALA A 19 -16.91 2.63 4.21
C ALA A 19 -15.88 2.12 3.18
N ARG A 20 -16.33 1.70 2.00
CA ARG A 20 -15.46 1.30 0.89
C ARG A 20 -14.58 2.46 0.43
N ALA A 21 -15.17 3.63 0.18
CA ALA A 21 -14.44 4.84 -0.17
C ALA A 21 -13.33 5.15 0.85
N LYS A 22 -13.66 5.12 2.14
CA LYS A 22 -12.67 5.34 3.22
C LYS A 22 -11.52 4.34 3.23
N VAL A 23 -11.78 3.07 2.92
CA VAL A 23 -10.72 2.06 2.81
C VAL A 23 -9.79 2.37 1.63
N ILE A 24 -10.34 2.77 0.48
CA ILE A 24 -9.56 3.18 -0.69
C ILE A 24 -8.72 4.42 -0.37
N GLU A 25 -9.32 5.45 0.24
CA GLU A 25 -8.64 6.69 0.65
C GLU A 25 -7.49 6.42 1.62
N SER A 26 -7.71 5.61 2.66
CA SER A 26 -6.66 5.30 3.64
C SER A 26 -5.52 4.46 3.06
N THR A 27 -5.76 3.77 1.94
CA THR A 27 -4.78 2.90 1.29
C THR A 27 -3.97 3.65 0.22
N LEU A 28 -4.52 4.74 -0.32
CA LEU A 28 -3.97 5.49 -1.45
C LEU A 28 -2.54 5.98 -1.22
N GLY A 29 -2.30 6.71 -0.12
CA GLY A 29 -1.00 7.30 0.19
C GLY A 29 0.12 6.25 0.23
N PRO A 30 0.06 5.27 1.14
CA PRO A 30 1.08 4.23 1.25
C PRO A 30 1.33 3.46 -0.06
N VAL A 31 0.26 3.14 -0.81
CA VAL A 31 0.37 2.42 -2.09
C VAL A 31 1.02 3.28 -3.17
N PHE A 32 0.72 4.57 -3.20
CA PHE A 32 1.35 5.50 -4.13
C PHE A 32 2.82 5.70 -3.81
N ASP A 33 3.17 5.93 -2.55
CA ASP A 33 4.55 6.14 -2.10
C ASP A 33 5.40 4.89 -2.39
N LEU A 34 4.90 3.70 -2.06
CA LEU A 34 5.54 2.44 -2.44
C LEU A 34 5.76 2.34 -3.97
N SER A 35 4.76 2.73 -4.76
CA SER A 35 4.85 2.69 -6.23
C SER A 35 5.90 3.68 -6.77
N VAL A 36 6.02 4.86 -6.15
CA VAL A 36 7.08 5.85 -6.48
C VAL A 36 8.45 5.25 -6.27
N HIS A 37 8.67 4.56 -5.15
CA HIS A 37 9.97 3.95 -4.85
C HIS A 37 10.32 2.75 -5.75
N LEU A 38 9.32 2.06 -6.32
CA LEU A 38 9.54 0.95 -7.24
C LEU A 38 9.76 1.41 -8.69
N CYS A 39 9.14 2.52 -9.10
CA CYS A 39 9.15 2.98 -10.48
C CYS A 39 10.08 4.17 -10.76
N GLY A 40 10.37 5.00 -9.75
CA GLY A 40 11.16 6.23 -9.89
C GLY A 40 10.55 7.30 -10.81
N ARG A 41 9.31 7.12 -11.27
CA ARG A 41 8.60 8.01 -12.21
C ARG A 41 7.13 8.15 -11.83
N ALA A 42 6.65 9.40 -11.75
CA ALA A 42 5.27 9.71 -11.31
C ALA A 42 4.18 9.00 -12.12
N GLU A 43 4.30 8.96 -13.45
CA GLU A 43 3.30 8.37 -14.34
C GLU A 43 3.19 6.86 -14.15
N GLU A 44 4.32 6.17 -14.08
CA GLU A 44 4.37 4.72 -13.86
C GLU A 44 3.90 4.37 -12.44
N ALA A 45 4.33 5.14 -11.44
CA ALA A 45 3.87 5.00 -10.06
C ALA A 45 2.35 5.18 -9.94
N GLY A 46 1.80 6.20 -10.59
CA GLY A 46 0.36 6.45 -10.65
C GLY A 46 -0.41 5.31 -11.29
N ALA A 47 0.08 4.80 -12.42
CA ALA A 47 -0.53 3.66 -13.10
C ALA A 47 -0.52 2.39 -12.23
N LEU A 48 0.60 2.14 -11.53
CA LEU A 48 0.79 0.99 -10.64
C LEU A 48 -0.13 1.07 -9.41
N ALA A 49 -0.14 2.22 -8.73
CA ALA A 49 -0.99 2.48 -7.57
C ALA A 49 -2.46 2.39 -7.93
N ARG A 50 -2.90 3.05 -9.01
CA ARG A 50 -4.29 2.97 -9.49
C ARG A 50 -4.71 1.54 -9.78
N SER A 51 -3.84 0.77 -10.43
CA SER A 51 -4.06 -0.65 -10.70
C SER A 51 -4.31 -1.46 -9.42
N ALA A 52 -3.53 -1.22 -8.38
CA ALA A 52 -3.69 -1.89 -7.09
C ALA A 52 -5.01 -1.48 -6.40
N LEU A 53 -5.37 -0.20 -6.44
CA LEU A 53 -6.62 0.31 -5.87
C LEU A 53 -7.86 -0.22 -6.60
N VAL A 54 -7.84 -0.32 -7.93
CA VAL A 54 -8.90 -0.98 -8.73
C VAL A 54 -9.05 -2.44 -8.30
N THR A 55 -7.92 -3.13 -8.05
CA THR A 55 -7.95 -4.53 -7.60
C THR A 55 -8.55 -4.65 -6.20
N LEU A 56 -8.19 -3.74 -5.28
CA LEU A 56 -8.78 -3.65 -3.94
C LEU A 56 -10.29 -3.33 -3.99
N ASP A 57 -10.71 -2.35 -4.79
CA ASP A 57 -12.13 -1.99 -4.95
C ASP A 57 -12.97 -3.20 -5.42
N ALA A 58 -12.47 -3.96 -6.39
CA ALA A 58 -13.14 -5.18 -6.85
C ALA A 58 -13.27 -6.24 -5.74
N ALA A 59 -12.23 -6.42 -4.91
CA ALA A 59 -12.27 -7.33 -3.76
C ALA A 59 -13.30 -6.87 -2.70
N LEU A 60 -13.35 -5.56 -2.42
CA LEU A 60 -14.33 -4.98 -1.50
C LEU A 60 -15.77 -5.15 -2.01
N ARG A 61 -16.02 -4.87 -3.30
CA ARG A 61 -17.36 -5.05 -3.92
C ARG A 61 -17.85 -6.49 -3.93
N THR A 62 -16.93 -7.45 -4.01
CA THR A 62 -17.27 -8.88 -3.94
C THR A 62 -17.40 -9.39 -2.50
N GLY A 63 -17.12 -8.54 -1.49
CA GLY A 63 -17.19 -8.90 -0.08
C GLY A 63 -16.10 -9.90 0.35
N SER A 64 -15.04 -10.05 -0.44
CA SER A 64 -14.00 -11.05 -0.22
C SER A 64 -12.61 -10.43 -0.39
N LEU A 65 -11.94 -10.19 0.73
CA LEU A 65 -10.56 -9.71 0.76
C LEU A 65 -9.64 -10.83 1.27
N PRO A 66 -8.75 -11.36 0.43
CA PRO A 66 -7.73 -12.30 0.91
C PRO A 66 -6.62 -11.53 1.62
N GLY A 67 -6.14 -12.11 2.73
CA GLY A 67 -5.08 -11.53 3.54
C GLY A 67 -5.59 -10.80 4.78
N PRO A 68 -4.66 -10.30 5.62
CA PRO A 68 -4.99 -9.75 6.94
C PRO A 68 -5.59 -8.34 6.91
N SER A 69 -5.38 -7.56 5.84
CA SER A 69 -5.88 -6.19 5.73
C SER A 69 -5.99 -5.70 4.28
N ALA A 70 -6.69 -4.57 4.10
CA ALA A 70 -6.82 -3.91 2.79
C ALA A 70 -5.48 -3.39 2.27
N LEU A 71 -4.63 -2.87 3.16
CA LEU A 71 -3.30 -2.38 2.81
C LEU A 71 -2.40 -3.51 2.34
N ALA A 72 -2.33 -4.63 3.08
CA ALA A 72 -1.54 -5.78 2.67
C ALA A 72 -2.01 -6.35 1.32
N PHE A 73 -3.32 -6.40 1.08
CA PHE A 73 -3.85 -6.82 -0.21
C PHE A 73 -3.42 -5.89 -1.35
N ALA A 74 -3.51 -4.57 -1.16
CA ALA A 74 -3.10 -3.60 -2.17
C ALA A 74 -1.59 -3.62 -2.41
N VAL A 75 -0.77 -3.75 -1.35
CA VAL A 75 0.68 -3.92 -1.45
C VAL A 75 1.03 -5.19 -2.23
N ALA A 76 0.36 -6.31 -1.98
CA ALA A 76 0.56 -7.54 -2.76
C ALA A 76 0.26 -7.32 -4.25
N ALA A 77 -0.79 -6.56 -4.58
CA ALA A 77 -1.12 -6.21 -5.96
C ALA A 77 -0.04 -5.33 -6.62
N VAL A 78 0.51 -4.34 -5.89
CA VAL A 78 1.65 -3.54 -6.35
C VAL A 78 2.87 -4.42 -6.63
N LEU A 79 3.27 -5.24 -5.65
CA LEU A 79 4.44 -6.12 -5.75
C LEU A 79 4.33 -7.15 -6.88
N GLY A 80 3.12 -7.70 -7.10
CA GLY A 80 2.86 -8.64 -8.17
C GLY A 80 2.91 -7.99 -9.57
N ARG A 81 2.45 -6.74 -9.68
CA ARG A 81 2.48 -5.96 -10.93
C ARG A 81 3.88 -5.44 -11.27
N ALA A 82 4.63 -5.00 -10.27
CA ALA A 82 6.01 -4.56 -10.43
C ALA A 82 6.94 -5.71 -10.85
N GLY A 83 6.54 -6.96 -10.54
CA GLY A 83 7.30 -8.17 -10.87
C GLY A 83 8.54 -8.33 -10.00
N GLU A 84 9.27 -9.45 -10.15
CA GLU A 84 10.43 -9.79 -9.30
C GLU A 84 11.64 -8.86 -9.49
N HIS A 85 11.70 -8.17 -10.63
CA HIS A 85 12.81 -7.27 -11.00
C HIS A 85 12.65 -5.84 -10.51
N ALA A 86 11.54 -5.49 -9.85
CA ALA A 86 11.39 -4.17 -9.25
C ALA A 86 12.49 -3.96 -8.21
N GLN A 87 13.41 -3.05 -8.53
CA GLN A 87 14.50 -2.69 -7.63
C GLN A 87 13.97 -1.64 -6.64
N GLY A 88 14.42 -1.72 -5.39
CA GLY A 88 14.20 -0.65 -4.45
C GLY A 88 14.97 0.62 -4.85
N PRO A 89 14.85 1.70 -4.07
CA PRO A 89 15.57 2.93 -4.33
C PRO A 89 17.09 2.69 -4.42
N GLU A 90 17.78 3.40 -5.31
CA GLU A 90 19.24 3.25 -5.51
C GLU A 90 20.05 3.40 -4.22
N PHE A 91 19.56 4.21 -3.29
CA PHE A 91 20.21 4.43 -2.00
C PHE A 91 20.11 3.28 -1.00
N PHE A 92 19.39 2.20 -1.35
CA PHE A 92 19.48 0.92 -0.63
C PHE A 92 20.71 0.10 -1.05
N GLY A 93 21.48 0.53 -2.06
CA GLY A 93 22.72 -0.11 -2.47
C GLY A 93 22.53 -1.58 -2.88
N ASP A 94 23.47 -2.44 -2.48
CA ASP A 94 23.55 -3.85 -2.92
C ASP A 94 22.72 -4.82 -2.06
N LEU A 95 21.60 -4.37 -1.49
CA LEU A 95 20.69 -5.27 -0.75
C LEU A 95 20.15 -6.38 -1.67
N PRO A 96 20.05 -7.63 -1.19
CA PRO A 96 19.31 -8.67 -1.91
C PRO A 96 17.88 -8.22 -2.22
N ALA A 97 17.37 -8.55 -3.40
CA ALA A 97 16.07 -8.06 -3.88
C ALA A 97 14.91 -8.33 -2.90
N SER A 98 14.87 -9.51 -2.27
CA SER A 98 13.86 -9.84 -1.26
C SER A 98 13.95 -8.96 -0.01
N GLY A 99 15.17 -8.72 0.50
CA GLY A 99 15.43 -7.84 1.64
C GLY A 99 15.11 -6.38 1.32
N SER A 100 15.53 -5.91 0.14
CA SER A 100 15.21 -4.56 -0.34
C SER A 100 13.69 -4.32 -0.43
N ARG A 101 12.94 -5.28 -0.97
CA ARG A 101 11.47 -5.18 -1.08
C ARG A 101 10.77 -5.22 0.26
N ALA A 102 11.15 -6.16 1.13
CA ALA A 102 10.57 -6.27 2.46
C ALA A 102 10.83 -5.00 3.27
N LEU A 103 12.05 -4.47 3.20
CA LEU A 103 12.40 -3.22 3.85
C LEU A 103 11.63 -2.03 3.27
N LEU A 104 11.55 -1.92 1.94
CA LEU A 104 10.81 -0.84 1.30
C LEU A 104 9.34 -0.84 1.72
N VAL A 105 8.70 -2.01 1.71
CA VAL A 105 7.32 -2.17 2.17
C VAL A 105 7.19 -1.84 3.65
N LYS A 106 8.14 -2.23 4.49
CA LYS A 106 8.12 -1.89 5.91
C LYS A 106 8.14 -0.38 6.12
N LEU A 107 9.06 0.32 5.45
CA LEU A 107 9.25 1.75 5.67
C LEU A 107 8.15 2.59 5.00
N ALA A 108 7.71 2.25 3.79
CA ALA A 108 6.71 3.04 3.05
C ALA A 108 5.27 2.81 3.52
N CYS A 109 4.97 1.62 4.06
CA CYS A 109 3.58 1.24 4.39
C CYS A 109 3.34 0.91 5.86
N ASP A 110 4.39 0.83 6.68
CA ASP A 110 4.36 0.37 8.08
C ASP A 110 3.41 -0.82 8.39
N PRO A 111 3.49 -1.94 7.62
CA PRO A 111 2.72 -3.13 7.94
C PRO A 111 3.11 -3.71 9.29
N THR A 112 2.11 -4.34 9.92
CA THR A 112 2.25 -5.26 11.05
C THR A 112 3.05 -6.50 10.65
N VAL A 113 3.51 -7.25 11.66
CA VAL A 113 4.24 -8.51 11.44
C VAL A 113 3.40 -9.52 10.66
N ASP A 114 2.11 -9.65 10.98
CA ASP A 114 1.21 -10.58 10.28
C ASP A 114 1.03 -10.20 8.80
N GLU A 115 0.97 -8.89 8.50
CA GLU A 115 0.91 -8.39 7.12
C GLU A 115 2.21 -8.65 6.36
N LEU A 116 3.38 -8.42 6.98
CA LEU A 116 4.66 -8.78 6.40
C LEU A 116 4.77 -10.28 6.12
N GLN A 117 4.31 -11.10 7.05
CA GLN A 117 4.33 -12.56 6.87
C GLN A 117 3.39 -13.01 5.74
N SER A 118 2.24 -12.36 5.60
CA SER A 118 1.34 -12.61 4.48
C SER A 118 1.96 -12.21 3.13
N LEU A 119 2.85 -11.21 3.10
CA LEU A 119 3.46 -10.69 1.88
C LEU A 119 4.73 -11.45 1.45
N PHE A 120 5.56 -11.83 2.42
CA PHE A 120 6.90 -12.37 2.17
C PHE A 120 7.13 -13.76 2.78
N GLY A 121 6.10 -14.37 3.37
CA GLY A 121 6.21 -15.61 4.14
C GLY A 121 6.74 -15.38 5.55
N VAL A 122 6.95 -16.46 6.30
CA VAL A 122 7.33 -16.42 7.73
C VAL A 122 8.62 -15.65 8.01
N GLU A 123 9.47 -15.45 7.00
CA GLU A 123 10.75 -14.75 7.07
C GLU A 123 10.63 -13.24 6.82
N GLY A 124 9.42 -12.70 6.59
CA GLY A 124 9.22 -11.30 6.22
C GLY A 124 9.85 -10.30 7.19
N GLU A 125 9.74 -10.54 8.51
CA GLU A 125 10.37 -9.72 9.53
C GLU A 125 11.90 -9.87 9.55
N ASP A 126 12.40 -11.10 9.39
CA ASP A 126 13.84 -11.36 9.33
C ASP A 126 14.51 -10.68 8.13
N LEU A 127 13.81 -10.61 6.98
CA LEU A 127 14.28 -9.88 5.81
C LEU A 127 14.46 -8.39 6.10
N VAL A 128 13.50 -7.76 6.79
CA VAL A 128 13.56 -6.34 7.19
C VAL A 128 14.72 -6.12 8.16
N VAL A 129 14.81 -6.92 9.21
CA VAL A 129 15.86 -6.78 10.24
C VAL A 129 17.25 -6.95 9.64
N ASN A 130 17.44 -7.93 8.76
CA ASN A 130 18.72 -8.15 8.08
C ASN A 130 19.06 -7.03 7.09
N ALA A 131 18.07 -6.49 6.39
CA ALA A 131 18.26 -5.35 5.49
C ALA A 131 18.69 -4.09 6.25
N LEU A 132 18.00 -3.75 7.35
CA LEU A 132 18.37 -2.62 8.22
C LEU A 132 19.78 -2.80 8.81
N ARG A 133 20.11 -4.01 9.29
CA ARG A 133 21.46 -4.29 9.81
C ARG A 133 22.54 -4.10 8.74
N THR A 134 22.22 -4.40 7.48
CA THR A 134 23.15 -4.27 6.36
C THR A 134 23.33 -2.81 5.95
N LEU A 135 22.25 -2.03 5.91
CA LEU A 135 22.30 -0.59 5.60
C LEU A 135 22.95 0.23 6.73
N GLY A 136 22.76 -0.18 7.98
CA GLY A 136 23.04 0.66 9.15
C GLY A 136 22.06 1.85 9.25
N GLY A 137 22.26 2.71 10.23
CA GLY A 137 21.36 3.84 10.50
C GLY A 137 20.10 3.45 11.26
N GLU A 138 19.32 4.44 11.67
CA GLU A 138 18.05 4.24 12.38
C GLU A 138 16.90 4.06 11.37
N PRO A 139 15.88 3.22 11.66
CA PRO A 139 14.73 3.03 10.77
C PRO A 139 14.03 4.35 10.39
N ASP A 140 13.92 5.28 11.34
CA ASP A 140 13.30 6.58 11.13
C ASP A 140 14.05 7.42 10.09
N GLU A 141 15.40 7.37 10.08
CA GLU A 141 16.21 8.08 9.07
C GLU A 141 15.93 7.58 7.64
N TRP A 142 15.70 6.28 7.50
CA TRP A 142 15.35 5.69 6.20
C TRP A 142 13.90 5.99 5.81
N SER A 143 12.99 6.04 6.78
CA SER A 143 11.60 6.45 6.56
C SER A 143 11.53 7.89 6.08
N ASP A 144 12.19 8.82 6.80
CA ASP A 144 12.24 10.24 6.45
C ASP A 144 12.80 10.44 5.03
N ARG A 145 13.85 9.68 4.68
CA ARG A 145 14.45 9.74 3.33
C ARG A 145 13.51 9.24 2.24
N LEU A 146 12.69 8.23 2.53
CA LEU A 146 11.67 7.76 1.59
C LEU A 146 10.57 8.80 1.42
N ASP A 147 10.08 9.36 2.52
CA ASP A 147 9.04 10.40 2.51
C ASP A 147 9.51 11.66 1.75
N GLU A 148 10.74 12.12 1.98
CA GLU A 148 11.35 13.24 1.25
C GLU A 148 11.48 12.95 -0.26
N HIS A 149 11.74 11.71 -0.63
CA HIS A 149 11.79 11.30 -2.02
C HIS A 149 10.38 11.24 -2.63
N ALA A 150 9.41 10.61 -1.96
CA ALA A 150 8.03 10.51 -2.41
C ALA A 150 7.35 11.87 -2.56
N ALA A 151 7.63 12.81 -1.65
CA ALA A 151 7.11 14.18 -1.68
C ALA A 151 7.48 14.98 -2.95
N GLN A 152 8.48 14.55 -3.72
CA GLN A 152 8.85 15.16 -5.00
C GLN A 152 7.88 14.79 -6.14
N PHE A 153 7.02 13.79 -5.92
CA PHE A 153 6.11 13.25 -6.90
C PHE A 153 4.67 13.61 -6.50
N PRO A 154 4.03 14.60 -7.13
CA PRO A 154 2.65 14.92 -6.83
C PRO A 154 1.75 13.74 -7.18
N LEU A 155 0.74 13.52 -6.35
CA LEU A 155 -0.30 12.53 -6.63
C LEU A 155 -0.99 12.89 -7.96
N PRO A 156 -1.06 11.98 -8.94
CA PRO A 156 -1.74 12.23 -10.19
C PRO A 156 -3.22 12.55 -9.98
N GLU A 157 -3.71 13.58 -10.68
CA GLU A 157 -5.13 13.91 -10.69
C GLU A 157 -5.97 12.73 -11.17
N GLY A 158 -7.11 12.50 -10.51
CA GLY A 158 -8.06 11.46 -10.88
C GLY A 158 -7.60 10.02 -10.61
N ILE A 159 -6.57 9.80 -9.79
CA ILE A 159 -6.08 8.45 -9.47
C ILE A 159 -7.16 7.55 -8.84
N THR A 160 -8.13 8.14 -8.14
CA THR A 160 -9.28 7.48 -7.53
C THR A 160 -10.58 7.62 -8.33
N ASP A 161 -10.55 8.21 -9.54
CA ASP A 161 -11.76 8.43 -10.34
C ASP A 161 -12.48 7.11 -10.63
N GLY A 162 -13.78 7.09 -10.32
CA GLY A 162 -14.64 5.92 -10.48
C GLY A 162 -14.48 4.85 -9.39
N LEU A 163 -13.56 5.02 -8.45
CA LEU A 163 -13.43 4.18 -7.24
C LEU A 163 -14.17 4.79 -6.05
N ILE A 164 -14.07 6.11 -5.92
CA ILE A 164 -14.77 6.89 -4.92
C ILE A 164 -15.87 7.65 -5.68
N THR A 165 -17.12 7.37 -5.34
CA THR A 165 -18.25 8.15 -5.82
C THR A 165 -18.53 9.22 -4.79
N ASP A 166 -18.32 10.49 -5.15
CA ASP A 166 -18.85 11.61 -4.38
C ASP A 166 -20.36 11.40 -4.25
N SER A 167 -20.81 11.10 -3.04
CA SER A 167 -22.23 10.86 -2.76
C SER A 167 -22.95 12.19 -2.48
N ASP A 168 -22.50 13.28 -3.13
CA ASP A 168 -23.05 14.63 -2.98
C ASP A 168 -23.81 15.06 -4.26
N ASP A 169 -24.62 14.16 -4.81
CA ASP A 169 -25.70 14.54 -5.71
C ASP A 169 -27.03 14.50 -4.93
N GLU A 170 -27.13 15.33 -3.88
CA GLU A 170 -28.43 15.84 -3.42
C GLU A 170 -28.91 16.87 -4.45
N THR A 171 -29.34 16.39 -5.61
CA THR A 171 -30.24 17.18 -6.46
C THR A 171 -31.67 16.98 -5.93
N GLU A 172 -32.07 17.83 -4.97
CA GLU A 172 -33.50 18.03 -4.66
C GLU A 172 -34.20 18.70 -5.87
N PRO A 173 -35.27 18.12 -6.42
CA PRO A 173 -36.22 18.84 -7.26
C PRO A 173 -37.24 19.66 -6.46
#